data_AF-A0A920GSM7-F1
#
_entry.id   AF-A0A920GSM7-F1
#
_cell.length_a   1.000
_cell.length_b   1.000
_cell.length_c   1.000
_cell.angle_alpha   90.00
_cell.angle_beta   90.00
_cell.angle_gamma   90.00
#
_symmetry.space_group_name_H-M   'P 1'
#
loop_
_entity.id
_entity.type
_entity.pdbx_description
1 polymer ?
#
loop_
_entity_poly.entity_id
_entity_poly.type
_entity_poly.pdbx_seq_one_letter_code
_entity_poly.pdbx_strand_id
1 'polypeptide(L)'
;MGYFFRYDSESADLENVLYFWPESHKSKVRQWVVDHFEESKLFDISMQMEMGKGDSPMLSWSFGFSDTSFSPLKGFPLINKSSGHFVSKNYSTTVLLEKGLFFDSNKRTIESVVVGFYRK
;
A
#
# COMPACT_ATOMS: atom_id res chain seq x y z
N MET A 1 -15.56 -9.08 24.40
CA MET A 1 -15.62 -7.77 23.75
C MET A 1 -14.25 -7.46 23.22
N GLY A 2 -14.06 -7.55 21.91
CA GLY A 2 -12.93 -6.91 21.26
C GLY A 2 -13.32 -5.46 20.94
N TYR A 3 -12.35 -4.55 20.96
CA TYR A 3 -12.56 -3.17 20.52
C TYR A 3 -12.07 -3.06 19.08
N PHE A 4 -12.84 -2.35 18.25
CA PHE A 4 -12.52 -2.06 16.86
C PHE A 4 -12.48 -0.55 16.68
N PHE A 5 -11.35 -0.04 16.21
CA PHE A 5 -11.19 1.36 15.84
C PHE A 5 -10.90 1.44 14.35
N ARG A 6 -11.64 2.29 13.64
CA ARG A 6 -11.43 2.59 12.23
C ARG A 6 -11.34 4.09 12.02
N TYR A 7 -10.31 4.49 11.28
CA TYR A 7 -10.15 5.86 10.80
C TYR A 7 -10.18 5.84 9.27
N ASP A 8 -11.05 6.64 8.67
CA ASP A 8 -11.21 6.79 7.23
C ASP A 8 -10.97 8.25 6.80
N SER A 9 -10.23 8.47 5.72
CA SER A 9 -10.06 9.78 5.08
C SER A 9 -10.12 9.66 3.56
N GLU A 10 -10.88 10.54 2.90
CA GLU A 10 -11.01 10.59 1.43
C GLU A 10 -9.73 11.11 0.76
N SER A 11 -8.99 12.01 1.42
CA SER A 11 -7.72 12.53 0.93
C SER A 11 -6.76 12.71 2.09
N ALA A 12 -5.57 12.14 1.98
CA ALA A 12 -4.48 12.44 2.88
C ALA A 12 -3.14 12.17 2.17
N ASP A 13 -2.08 12.81 2.66
CA ASP A 13 -0.73 12.53 2.24
C ASP A 13 -0.16 11.28 2.93
N LEU A 14 1.02 10.85 2.49
CA LEU A 14 1.76 9.77 3.11
C LEU A 14 2.04 10.04 4.61
N GLU A 15 2.22 11.30 5.01
CA GLU A 15 2.47 11.68 6.39
C GLU A 15 1.32 11.23 7.31
N ASN A 16 0.06 11.43 6.90
CA ASN A 16 -1.11 10.96 7.64
C ASN A 16 -1.16 9.43 7.76
N VAL A 17 -0.81 8.70 6.69
CA VAL A 17 -0.71 7.23 6.75
C VAL A 17 0.33 6.81 7.80
N LEU A 18 1.49 7.48 7.82
CA LEU A 18 2.61 7.17 8.70
C LEU A 18 2.39 7.61 10.14
N TYR A 19 1.62 8.68 10.37
CA TYR A 19 1.27 9.16 11.72
C TYR A 19 0.55 8.07 12.52
N PHE A 20 -0.37 7.36 11.87
CA PHE A 20 -1.10 6.25 12.49
C PHE A 20 -0.40 4.89 12.35
N TRP A 21 0.78 4.82 11.70
CA TRP A 21 1.55 3.60 11.52
C TRP A 21 2.81 3.59 12.39
N PRO A 22 2.79 2.91 13.55
CA PRO A 22 3.93 2.86 14.46
C PRO A 22 5.19 2.32 13.77
N GLU A 23 6.33 2.96 14.00
CA GLU A 23 7.61 2.56 13.37
C GLU A 23 8.02 1.12 13.69
N SER A 24 7.67 0.64 14.89
CA SER A 24 7.95 -0.72 15.34
C SER A 24 7.04 -1.78 14.72
N HIS A 25 5.87 -1.38 14.18
CA HIS A 25 4.90 -2.32 13.62
C HIS A 25 5.13 -2.51 12.12
N LYS A 26 5.52 -3.71 11.70
CA LYS A 26 5.82 -4.02 10.29
C LYS A 26 6.77 -3.00 9.64
N SER A 27 7.84 -2.62 10.35
CA SER A 27 8.80 -1.60 9.93
C SER A 27 9.28 -1.73 8.48
N LYS A 28 9.53 -2.96 8.00
CA LYS A 28 9.92 -3.23 6.60
C LYS A 28 8.84 -2.87 5.58
N VAL A 29 7.56 -3.10 5.91
CA VAL A 29 6.43 -2.75 5.04
C VAL A 29 6.23 -1.24 5.07
N ARG A 30 6.30 -0.63 6.26
CA ARG A 30 6.23 0.82 6.42
C ARG A 30 7.30 1.52 5.57
N GLN A 31 8.56 1.08 5.66
CA GLN A 31 9.63 1.64 4.85
C GLN A 31 9.38 1.42 3.35
N TRP A 32 8.93 0.23 2.97
CA TRP A 32 8.59 -0.02 1.56
C TRP A 32 7.48 0.92 1.05
N VAL A 33 6.47 1.23 1.88
CA VAL A 33 5.45 2.22 1.53
C VAL A 33 6.07 3.61 1.32
N VAL A 34 6.98 4.04 2.21
CA VAL A 34 7.73 5.29 2.05
C VAL A 34 8.48 5.31 0.72
N ASP A 35 9.28 4.27 0.47
CA ASP A 35 10.16 4.20 -0.70
C ASP A 35 9.40 4.21 -2.06
N HIS A 36 8.11 3.86 -2.07
CA HIS A 36 7.34 3.67 -3.33
C HIS A 36 6.16 4.63 -3.47
N PHE A 37 5.68 5.26 -2.40
CA PHE A 37 4.48 6.12 -2.42
C PHE A 37 4.72 7.57 -1.99
N GLU A 38 5.96 7.98 -1.73
CA GLU A 38 6.29 9.36 -1.30
C GLU A 38 5.68 10.44 -2.20
N GLU A 39 5.77 10.27 -3.52
CA GLU A 39 5.26 11.24 -4.51
C GLU A 39 3.84 10.91 -5.02
N SER A 40 3.14 9.97 -4.37
CA SER A 40 1.85 9.47 -4.85
C SER A 40 0.67 10.27 -4.33
N LYS A 41 -0.41 10.29 -5.12
CA LYS A 41 -1.72 10.76 -4.63
C LYS A 41 -2.43 9.61 -3.92
N LEU A 42 -2.59 9.73 -2.60
CA LEU A 42 -3.28 8.74 -1.77
C LEU A 42 -4.71 9.18 -1.44
N PHE A 43 -5.62 8.22 -1.38
CA PHE A 43 -7.04 8.41 -1.10
C PHE A 43 -7.64 7.17 -0.44
N ASP A 44 -8.87 7.28 0.08
CA ASP A 44 -9.58 6.18 0.77
C ASP A 44 -8.72 5.45 1.82
N ILE A 45 -8.00 6.25 2.63
CA ILE A 45 -7.07 5.73 3.62
C ILE A 45 -7.88 5.18 4.79
N SER A 46 -7.68 3.91 5.10
CA SER A 46 -8.30 3.20 6.22
C SER A 46 -7.23 2.61 7.12
N MET A 47 -7.26 2.97 8.41
CA MET A 47 -6.51 2.30 9.46
C MET A 47 -7.47 1.57 10.39
N GLN A 48 -7.16 0.31 10.71
CA GLN A 48 -7.97 -0.54 11.56
C GLN A 48 -7.12 -1.15 12.68
N MET A 49 -7.62 -1.07 13.91
CA MET A 49 -7.06 -1.72 15.08
C MET A 49 -8.07 -2.72 15.65
N GLU A 50 -7.68 -3.99 15.70
CA GLU A 50 -8.45 -5.07 16.29
C GLU A 50 -7.76 -5.53 17.60
N MET A 51 -8.45 -5.39 18.74
CA MET A 51 -7.97 -5.87 20.04
C MET A 51 -8.57 -7.23 20.37
N GLY A 52 -7.74 -8.29 20.34
CA GLY A 52 -8.09 -9.62 20.81
C GLY A 52 -8.04 -9.74 22.34
N LYS A 53 -8.64 -10.80 22.91
CA LYS A 53 -8.49 -11.11 24.34
C LYS A 53 -7.07 -11.63 24.60
N GLY A 54 -6.17 -10.77 25.08
CA GLY A 54 -4.85 -11.14 25.57
C GLY A 54 -3.71 -11.06 24.55
N ASP A 55 -4.00 -10.75 23.28
CA ASP A 55 -3.00 -10.58 22.22
C ASP A 55 -2.70 -9.10 21.95
N SER A 56 -1.51 -8.83 21.41
CA SER A 56 -1.14 -7.52 20.89
C SER A 56 -2.15 -7.04 19.84
N PRO A 57 -2.46 -5.73 19.78
CA PRO A 57 -3.38 -5.18 18.78
C PRO A 57 -2.95 -5.57 17.36
N MET A 58 -3.90 -6.11 16.60
CA MET A 58 -3.72 -6.36 15.18
C MET A 58 -4.03 -5.07 14.44
N LEU A 59 -3.02 -4.53 13.75
CA LEU A 59 -3.16 -3.31 12.97
C LEU A 59 -3.23 -3.65 11.48
N SER A 60 -4.13 -2.98 10.77
CA SER A 60 -4.29 -3.08 9.32
C SER A 60 -4.35 -1.69 8.70
N TRP A 61 -3.79 -1.56 7.50
CA TRP A 61 -3.83 -0.33 6.69
C TRP A 61 -4.27 -0.64 5.29
N SER A 62 -5.07 0.24 4.70
CA SER A 62 -5.37 0.23 3.28
C SER A 62 -5.45 1.65 2.75
N PHE A 63 -5.13 1.83 1.48
CA PHE A 63 -5.32 3.09 0.78
C PHE A 63 -5.38 2.84 -0.72
N GLY A 64 -6.13 3.69 -1.43
CA GLY A 64 -6.01 3.86 -2.86
C GLY A 64 -4.82 4.75 -3.21
N PHE A 65 -4.24 4.53 -4.39
CA PHE A 65 -3.16 5.36 -4.92
C PHE A 65 -3.36 5.65 -6.41
N SER A 66 -2.83 6.80 -6.84
CA SER A 66 -2.78 7.21 -8.24
C SER A 66 -1.54 8.04 -8.54
N ASP A 67 -1.20 8.12 -9.84
CA ASP A 67 0.00 8.80 -10.35
C ASP A 67 1.32 8.27 -9.76
N THR A 68 1.31 7.03 -9.24
CA THR A 68 2.49 6.39 -8.63
C THR A 68 3.40 5.79 -9.70
N SER A 69 4.71 5.80 -9.48
CA SER A 69 5.63 5.01 -10.29
C SER A 69 6.52 4.15 -9.40
N PHE A 70 6.41 2.82 -9.52
CA PHE A 70 7.08 1.91 -8.59
C PHE A 70 7.41 0.55 -9.20
N SER A 71 8.46 -0.09 -8.69
CA SER A 71 8.78 -1.49 -8.98
C SER A 71 8.22 -2.36 -7.86
N PRO A 72 7.17 -3.16 -8.10
CA PRO A 72 6.47 -3.90 -7.04
C PRO A 72 7.35 -4.96 -6.36
N LEU A 73 8.33 -5.48 -7.08
CA LEU A 73 9.29 -6.47 -6.61
C LEU A 73 10.67 -6.16 -7.18
N LYS A 74 11.73 -6.58 -6.48
CA LYS A 74 13.11 -6.46 -6.98
C LYS A 74 13.25 -7.22 -8.31
N GLY A 75 13.77 -6.53 -9.33
CA GLY A 75 13.93 -7.09 -10.68
C GLY A 75 12.71 -6.99 -11.58
N PHE A 76 11.57 -6.47 -11.09
CA PHE A 76 10.44 -6.14 -11.95
C PHE A 76 10.64 -4.78 -12.63
N PRO A 77 10.13 -4.61 -13.87
CA PRO A 77 10.17 -3.33 -14.56
C PRO A 77 9.44 -2.27 -13.74
N LEU A 78 9.91 -1.02 -13.85
CA LEU A 78 9.22 0.12 -13.29
C LEU A 78 7.85 0.26 -13.96
N ILE A 79 6.80 0.31 -13.14
CA ILE A 79 5.43 0.57 -13.59
C ILE A 79 5.16 2.05 -13.38
N ASN A 80 4.86 2.77 -14.45
CA ASN A 80 4.65 4.22 -14.44
C ASN A 80 3.17 4.58 -14.48
N LYS A 81 2.83 5.76 -13.94
CA LYS A 81 1.46 6.30 -13.92
C LYS A 81 0.45 5.26 -13.42
N SER A 82 0.85 4.54 -12.39
CA SER A 82 0.08 3.44 -11.83
C SER A 82 -1.01 3.95 -10.90
N SER A 83 -2.10 3.18 -10.85
CA SER A 83 -3.17 3.36 -9.87
C SER A 83 -3.64 2.01 -9.35
N GLY A 84 -4.18 2.01 -8.14
CA GLY A 84 -4.72 0.81 -7.53
C GLY A 84 -4.86 0.92 -6.02
N HIS A 85 -4.76 -0.21 -5.34
CA HIS A 85 -5.02 -0.32 -3.91
C HIS A 85 -3.91 -1.06 -3.19
N PHE A 86 -3.49 -0.51 -2.05
CA PHE A 86 -2.62 -1.15 -1.08
C PHE A 86 -3.45 -1.67 0.09
N VAL A 87 -3.12 -2.88 0.56
CA VAL A 87 -3.67 -3.46 1.79
C VAL A 87 -2.56 -4.17 2.56
N SER A 88 -2.35 -3.79 3.82
CA SER A 88 -1.55 -4.53 4.80
C SER A 88 -2.48 -5.00 5.90
N LYS A 89 -2.77 -6.30 5.95
CA LYS A 89 -3.63 -6.91 6.98
C LYS A 89 -3.00 -8.21 7.47
N ASN A 90 -3.03 -8.44 8.77
CA ASN A 90 -2.50 -9.65 9.41
C ASN A 90 -1.03 -9.90 9.01
N TYR A 91 -0.72 -11.06 8.42
CA TYR A 91 0.62 -11.45 7.94
C TYR A 91 0.81 -11.26 6.44
N SER A 92 -0.02 -10.41 5.81
CA SER A 92 0.02 -10.18 4.37
C SER A 92 0.04 -8.72 4.03
N THR A 93 0.80 -8.41 2.97
CA THR A 93 0.70 -7.16 2.24
C THR A 93 0.35 -7.47 0.79
N THR A 94 -0.68 -6.79 0.30
CA THR A 94 -1.18 -6.90 -1.07
C THR A 94 -1.15 -5.54 -1.73
N VAL A 95 -0.67 -5.51 -2.97
CA VAL A 95 -0.81 -4.37 -3.86
C VAL A 95 -1.57 -4.83 -5.08
N LEU A 96 -2.76 -4.28 -5.28
CA LEU A 96 -3.58 -4.50 -6.45
C LEU A 96 -3.34 -3.33 -7.40
N LEU A 97 -2.65 -3.60 -8.50
CA LEU A 97 -2.42 -2.63 -9.57
C LEU A 97 -3.57 -2.71 -10.55
N GLU A 98 -4.37 -1.66 -10.70
CA GLU A 98 -5.52 -1.64 -11.62
C GLU A 98 -5.14 -1.10 -12.99
N LYS A 99 -4.27 -0.08 -13.01
CA LYS A 99 -3.72 0.52 -14.22
C LYS A 99 -2.24 0.79 -14.01
N GLY A 100 -1.49 0.75 -15.09
CA GLY A 100 -0.07 1.11 -15.09
C GLY A 100 0.56 0.82 -16.43
N LEU A 101 1.63 1.57 -16.73
CA LEU A 101 2.37 1.45 -17.98
C LEU A 101 3.74 0.86 -17.68
N PHE A 102 4.08 -0.25 -18.32
CA PHE A 102 5.45 -0.75 -18.34
C PHE A 102 6.02 -0.67 -19.75
N PHE A 103 7.34 -0.50 -19.82
CA PHE A 103 8.06 -0.40 -21.07
C PHE A 103 8.84 -1.68 -21.31
N ASP A 104 8.70 -2.27 -22.49
CA ASP A 104 9.60 -3.35 -22.90
C ASP A 104 11.01 -2.83 -23.19
N SER A 105 11.95 -3.74 -23.49
CA SER A 105 13.32 -3.38 -23.87
C SER A 105 13.41 -2.47 -25.10
N ASN A 106 12.35 -2.38 -25.90
CA ASN A 106 12.23 -1.50 -27.07
C ASN A 106 11.45 -0.21 -26.77
N LYS A 107 11.17 0.10 -25.50
CA LYS A 107 10.38 1.25 -25.03
C LYS A 107 8.93 1.28 -25.55
N ARG A 108 8.39 0.14 -25.98
CA ARG A 108 6.97 0.06 -26.33
C ARG A 108 6.15 0.05 -25.05
N THR A 109 5.09 0.85 -25.05
CA THR A 109 4.14 0.89 -23.92
C THR A 109 3.32 -0.38 -23.93
N ILE A 110 3.32 -1.09 -22.82
CA ILE A 110 2.42 -2.19 -22.56
C ILE A 110 1.56 -1.79 -21.37
N GLU A 111 0.25 -1.77 -21.58
CA GLU A 111 -0.71 -1.49 -20.51
C GLU A 111 -0.83 -2.75 -19.63
N SER A 112 -0.68 -2.57 -18.33
CA SER A 112 -0.98 -3.62 -17.36
C SER A 112 -2.47 -3.57 -17.00
N VAL A 113 -3.12 -4.73 -17.06
CA VAL A 113 -4.48 -4.93 -16.56
C VAL A 113 -4.39 -5.86 -15.36
N VAL A 114 -4.75 -5.33 -14.20
CA VAL A 114 -4.89 -6.03 -12.90
C VAL A 114 -3.74 -6.98 -12.53
N VAL A 115 -2.78 -6.48 -11.74
CA VAL A 115 -1.69 -7.32 -11.18
C VAL A 115 -1.73 -7.30 -9.65
N GLY A 116 -1.87 -8.46 -9.04
CA GLY A 116 -1.82 -8.63 -7.58
C GLY A 116 -0.44 -9.06 -7.11
N PHE A 117 0.20 -8.25 -6.26
CA PHE A 117 1.46 -8.61 -5.60
C PHE A 117 1.18 -9.01 -4.17
N TYR A 118 1.84 -10.08 -3.71
CA TYR A 118 1.70 -10.58 -2.35
C TYR A 118 3.06 -10.67 -1.69
N ARG A 119 3.16 -10.11 -0.47
CA ARG A 119 4.35 -10.16 0.37
C ARG A 119 3.97 -10.75 1.73
N LYS A 120 4.71 -11.79 2.15
CA LYS A 120 4.70 -12.34 3.53
C LYS A 120 5.73 -11.64 4.39
#